data_AF-A0A5C7WMQ4-F1
#
_entry.id   AF-A0A5C7WMQ4-F1
#
_cell.length_a   1.000
_cell.length_b   1.000
_cell.length_c   1.000
_cell.angle_alpha   90.00
_cell.angle_beta   90.00
_cell.angle_gamma   90.00
#
_symmetry.space_group_name_H-M   'P 1'
#
loop_
_entity.id
_entity.type
_entity.pdbx_description
1 polymer ?
#
loop_
_entity_poly.entity_id
_entity_poly.type
_entity_poly.pdbx_seq_one_letter_code
_entity_poly.pdbx_strand_id
1 'polypeptide(L)'
;MSARNPSITAAPTGWHNPLRDKRDKRMPRIAGPCGVVIFGVTGDLSRKKLMPAIYDLANRGLLPPSFALVGFARREWADQDFSKIVYDAVKEHARTPFRQEVWDRLSEGFRFVQGSFDDDASFDRLAETLTKLDTERGTGGNHAFYLSIPPNAFPVVCEQLKRSGLADPEEGRWSRVVIEKP
;
A
#
# COMPACT_ATOMS: atom_id res chain seq x y z
N MET A 1 -38.01 -34.66 35.99
CA MET A 1 -37.98 -33.43 35.17
C MET A 1 -36.69 -33.44 34.36
N SER A 2 -36.76 -33.73 33.06
CA SER A 2 -35.61 -33.72 32.15
C SER A 2 -35.88 -32.71 31.05
N ALA A 3 -35.13 -31.61 31.05
CA ALA A 3 -35.22 -30.55 30.06
C ALA A 3 -34.51 -31.01 28.79
N ARG A 4 -35.25 -31.10 27.67
CA ARG A 4 -34.68 -31.37 26.35
C ARG A 4 -33.95 -30.12 25.87
N ASN A 5 -32.68 -30.28 25.54
CA ASN A 5 -31.87 -29.27 24.89
C ASN A 5 -32.37 -29.11 23.43
N PRO A 6 -32.66 -27.90 22.93
CA PRO A 6 -33.03 -27.72 21.53
C PRO A 6 -31.79 -27.89 20.66
N SER A 7 -31.82 -28.91 19.81
CA SER A 7 -30.84 -29.15 18.77
C SER A 7 -30.77 -27.96 17.81
N ILE A 8 -29.63 -27.28 17.77
CA ILE A 8 -29.32 -26.27 16.74
C ILE A 8 -29.23 -27.02 15.41
N THR A 9 -30.24 -26.82 14.56
CA THR A 9 -30.28 -27.37 13.20
C THR A 9 -29.07 -26.84 12.43
N ALA A 10 -28.17 -27.73 12.02
CA ALA A 10 -27.06 -27.37 11.14
C ALA A 10 -27.61 -26.71 9.86
N ALA A 11 -27.01 -25.59 9.47
CA ALA A 11 -27.40 -24.90 8.24
C ALA A 11 -27.30 -25.89 7.05
N PRO A 12 -28.27 -25.91 6.12
CA PRO A 12 -28.27 -26.85 5.01
C PRO A 12 -26.99 -26.66 4.17
N THR A 13 -26.29 -27.76 3.92
CA THR A 13 -25.15 -27.80 2.99
C THR A 13 -25.62 -27.35 1.62
N GLY A 14 -25.17 -26.15 1.19
CA GLY A 14 -25.59 -25.51 -0.05
C GLY A 14 -26.19 -24.10 0.13
N TRP A 15 -26.45 -23.65 1.36
CA TRP A 15 -26.89 -22.27 1.59
C TRP A 15 -25.75 -21.28 1.33
N HIS A 16 -25.86 -20.55 0.21
CA HIS A 16 -25.01 -19.41 -0.11
C HIS A 16 -25.68 -18.14 0.44
N ASN A 17 -25.03 -17.48 1.39
CA ASN A 17 -25.54 -16.22 1.94
C ASN A 17 -25.44 -15.11 0.88
N PRO A 18 -26.56 -14.61 0.31
CA PRO A 18 -26.53 -13.61 -0.75
C PRO A 18 -25.99 -12.24 -0.25
N LEU A 19 -25.93 -12.03 1.06
CA LEU A 19 -25.31 -10.84 1.67
C LEU A 19 -23.78 -10.96 1.82
N ARG A 20 -23.19 -12.10 1.48
CA ARG A 20 -21.74 -12.35 1.48
C ARG A 20 -21.19 -12.60 0.06
N ASP A 21 -21.85 -12.07 -0.97
CA ASP A 21 -21.30 -12.10 -2.33
C ASP A 21 -20.05 -11.21 -2.38
N LYS A 22 -18.91 -11.76 -2.83
CA LYS A 22 -17.64 -11.00 -3.00
C LYS A 22 -17.76 -9.83 -3.99
N ARG A 23 -18.78 -9.86 -4.85
CA ARG A 23 -19.11 -8.80 -5.82
C ARG A 23 -19.95 -7.69 -5.20
N ASP A 24 -20.52 -7.89 -4.02
CA ASP A 24 -21.30 -6.85 -3.34
C ASP A 24 -20.39 -5.69 -2.92
N LYS A 25 -20.60 -4.53 -3.55
CA LYS A 25 -19.83 -3.31 -3.32
C LYS A 25 -20.12 -2.65 -1.96
N ARG A 26 -21.18 -3.08 -1.27
CA ARG A 26 -21.52 -2.59 0.08
C ARG A 26 -20.62 -3.18 1.15
N MET A 27 -19.99 -4.32 0.88
CA MET A 27 -19.04 -4.91 1.82
C MET A 27 -17.69 -4.17 1.74
N PRO A 28 -17.19 -3.61 2.86
CA PRO A 28 -15.88 -3.00 2.87
C PRO A 28 -14.81 -4.04 2.53
N ARG A 29 -14.02 -3.76 1.50
CA ARG A 29 -12.89 -4.60 1.09
C ARG A 29 -11.65 -4.15 1.83
N ILE A 30 -11.23 -4.95 2.80
CA ILE A 30 -9.94 -4.79 3.47
C ILE A 30 -8.86 -5.28 2.51
N ALA A 31 -7.79 -4.50 2.37
CA ALA A 31 -6.65 -4.92 1.57
C ALA A 31 -6.00 -6.18 2.17
N GLY A 32 -5.48 -7.07 1.31
CA GLY A 32 -4.52 -8.08 1.76
C GLY A 32 -3.18 -7.42 2.12
N PRO A 33 -2.21 -8.19 2.66
CA PRO A 33 -0.85 -7.70 2.88
C PRO A 33 -0.27 -7.13 1.59
N CYS A 34 0.31 -5.92 1.65
CA CYS A 34 0.95 -5.28 0.51
C CYS A 34 1.83 -4.08 0.87
N GLY A 35 2.79 -3.77 0.01
CA GLY A 35 3.51 -2.50 -0.02
C GLY A 35 3.01 -1.59 -1.15
N VAL A 36 2.94 -0.28 -0.88
CA VAL A 36 2.72 0.75 -1.92
C VAL A 36 4.00 1.56 -2.08
N VAL A 37 4.52 1.62 -3.29
CA VAL A 37 5.64 2.49 -3.66
C VAL A 37 5.09 3.70 -4.40
N ILE A 38 5.40 4.91 -3.92
CA ILE A 38 5.06 6.16 -4.60
C ILE A 38 6.33 6.72 -5.24
N PHE A 39 6.40 6.68 -6.56
CA PHE A 39 7.40 7.42 -7.33
C PHE A 39 6.97 8.88 -7.44
N GLY A 40 7.90 9.81 -7.22
CA GLY A 40 7.56 11.24 -7.24
C GLY A 40 6.80 11.67 -5.99
N VAL A 41 7.17 11.08 -4.84
CA VAL A 41 6.51 11.28 -3.55
C VAL A 41 6.48 12.75 -3.06
N THR A 42 7.34 13.58 -3.63
CA THR A 42 7.44 15.02 -3.33
C THR A 42 6.47 15.87 -4.15
N GLY A 43 5.84 15.30 -5.17
CA GLY A 43 4.92 15.99 -6.05
C GLY A 43 3.59 16.33 -5.38
N ASP A 44 2.91 17.32 -5.95
CA ASP A 44 1.64 17.84 -5.45
C ASP A 44 0.56 16.78 -5.33
N LEU A 45 0.45 15.88 -6.32
CA LEU A 45 -0.52 14.79 -6.28
C LEU A 45 -0.27 13.86 -5.08
N SER A 46 1.00 13.50 -4.85
CA SER A 46 1.40 12.63 -3.74
C SER A 46 1.03 13.24 -2.39
N ARG A 47 1.39 14.51 -2.17
CA ARG A 47 1.14 15.22 -0.91
C ARG A 47 -0.34 15.56 -0.70
N LYS A 48 -1.03 16.04 -1.73
CA LYS A 48 -2.42 16.52 -1.62
C LYS A 48 -3.46 15.41 -1.70
N LYS A 49 -3.11 14.22 -2.25
CA LYS A 49 -4.08 13.14 -2.53
C LYS A 49 -3.61 11.77 -2.06
N LEU A 50 -2.42 11.30 -2.44
CA LEU A 50 -2.03 9.91 -2.20
C LEU A 50 -1.73 9.63 -0.72
N MET A 51 -0.84 10.41 -0.10
CA MET A 51 -0.50 10.24 1.33
C MET A 51 -1.72 10.41 2.24
N PRO A 52 -2.57 11.44 2.07
CA PRO A 52 -3.79 11.58 2.87
C PRO A 52 -4.78 10.43 2.66
N ALA A 53 -4.90 9.92 1.42
CA ALA A 53 -5.77 8.78 1.14
C ALA A 53 -5.29 7.49 1.83
N ILE A 54 -3.97 7.25 1.88
CA ILE A 54 -3.41 6.09 2.60
C ILE A 54 -3.73 6.19 4.09
N TYR A 55 -3.57 7.36 4.70
CA TYR A 55 -3.98 7.56 6.09
C TYR A 55 -5.49 7.38 6.29
N ASP A 56 -6.33 7.92 5.40
CA ASP A 56 -7.78 7.76 5.47
C ASP A 56 -8.19 6.28 5.39
N LEU A 57 -7.48 5.46 4.59
CA LEU A 57 -7.69 4.01 4.53
C LEU A 57 -7.28 3.33 5.85
N ALA A 58 -6.14 3.69 6.43
CA ALA A 58 -5.71 3.19 7.73
C ALA A 58 -6.69 3.55 8.85
N ASN A 59 -7.15 4.81 8.88
CA ASN A 59 -8.09 5.34 9.87
C ASN A 59 -9.43 4.60 9.83
N ARG A 60 -9.85 4.15 8.64
CA ARG A 60 -11.07 3.36 8.42
C ARG A 60 -10.89 1.85 8.63
N GLY A 61 -9.70 1.39 9.02
CA GLY A 61 -9.41 -0.04 9.22
C GLY A 61 -9.37 -0.84 7.91
N LEU A 62 -9.06 -0.19 6.79
CA LEU A 62 -9.03 -0.83 5.45
C LEU A 62 -7.62 -1.27 5.04
N LEU A 63 -6.59 -0.91 5.80
CA LEU A 63 -5.22 -1.38 5.62
C LEU A 63 -4.84 -2.35 6.74
N PRO A 64 -4.21 -3.49 6.41
CA PRO A 64 -3.72 -4.42 7.42
C PRO A 64 -2.47 -3.88 8.13
N PRO A 65 -2.10 -4.40 9.32
CA PRO A 65 -0.84 -4.06 9.98
C PRO A 65 0.40 -4.36 9.12
N SER A 66 0.31 -5.37 8.25
CA SER A 66 1.34 -5.75 7.29
C SER A 66 1.47 -4.80 6.09
N PHE A 67 0.74 -3.68 6.08
CA PHE A 67 0.91 -2.65 5.07
C PHE A 67 2.24 -1.91 5.22
N ALA A 68 2.83 -1.52 4.09
CA ALA A 68 3.99 -0.64 4.03
C ALA A 68 3.82 0.46 2.98
N LEU A 69 4.41 1.62 3.24
CA LEU A 69 4.47 2.74 2.29
C LEU A 69 5.92 3.11 2.03
N VAL A 70 6.32 3.08 0.77
CA VAL A 70 7.67 3.42 0.33
C VAL A 70 7.63 4.66 -0.54
N GLY A 71 8.32 5.72 -0.13
CA GLY A 71 8.56 6.88 -0.99
C GLY A 71 9.80 6.68 -1.85
N PHE A 72 9.74 7.02 -3.14
CA PHE A 72 10.90 7.03 -4.03
C PHE A 72 11.07 8.43 -4.65
N ALA A 73 12.21 9.07 -4.39
CA ALA A 73 12.55 10.39 -4.94
C ALA A 73 14.07 10.68 -4.98
N ARG A 74 14.44 11.77 -5.66
CA ARG A 74 15.82 12.19 -5.91
C ARG A 74 16.57 12.65 -4.64
N ARG A 75 17.89 12.74 -4.79
CA ARG A 75 18.87 12.91 -3.72
C ARG A 75 18.69 14.15 -2.84
N GLU A 76 18.24 15.25 -3.44
CA GLU A 76 17.97 16.54 -2.77
C GLU A 76 16.91 16.49 -1.64
N TRP A 77 16.25 15.35 -1.46
CA TRP A 77 15.27 15.11 -0.40
C TRP A 77 15.76 14.20 0.73
N ALA A 78 17.05 13.78 0.73
CA ALA A 78 17.63 12.91 1.76
C ALA A 78 17.46 13.45 3.19
N ASP A 79 17.58 14.77 3.33
CA ASP A 79 17.57 15.44 4.63
C ASP A 79 16.15 15.61 5.19
N GLN A 80 15.12 15.23 4.42
CA GLN A 80 13.74 15.30 4.89
C GLN A 80 13.30 13.95 5.45
N ASP A 81 12.86 13.97 6.70
CA ASP A 81 12.18 12.83 7.31
C ASP A 81 10.91 12.53 6.52
N PHE A 82 10.92 11.41 5.78
CA PHE A 82 9.79 10.97 4.98
C PHE A 82 8.51 10.84 5.81
N SER A 83 8.63 10.37 7.06
CA SER A 83 7.49 10.27 7.97
C SER A 83 6.92 11.65 8.29
N LYS A 84 7.78 12.67 8.44
CA LYS A 84 7.35 14.05 8.62
C LYS A 84 6.62 14.59 7.38
N ILE A 85 7.12 14.32 6.17
CA ILE A 85 6.44 14.74 4.92
C ILE A 85 5.03 14.15 4.87
N VAL A 86 4.91 12.84 5.14
CA VAL A 86 3.62 12.16 5.17
C VAL A 86 2.73 12.73 6.28
N TYR A 87 3.29 13.03 7.46
CA TYR A 87 2.55 13.58 8.59
C TYR A 87 1.95 14.94 8.25
N ASP A 88 2.75 15.86 7.71
CA ASP A 88 2.33 17.20 7.34
C ASP A 88 1.22 17.13 6.26
N ALA A 89 1.42 16.30 5.24
CA ALA A 89 0.43 16.05 4.18
C ALA A 89 -0.89 15.51 4.74
N VAL A 90 -0.82 14.56 5.68
CA VAL A 90 -1.99 13.98 6.34
C VAL A 90 -2.71 15.03 7.19
N LYS A 91 -1.99 15.83 7.97
CA LYS A 91 -2.57 16.90 8.80
C LYS A 91 -3.30 17.95 7.97
N GLU A 92 -2.79 18.27 6.79
CA GLU A 92 -3.35 19.31 5.94
C GLU A 92 -4.52 18.81 5.07
N HIS A 93 -4.49 17.56 4.61
CA HIS A 93 -5.36 17.12 3.51
C HIS A 93 -6.19 15.86 3.79
N ALA A 94 -6.00 15.18 4.93
CA ALA A 94 -6.81 14.00 5.26
C ALA A 94 -8.27 14.38 5.48
N ARG A 95 -9.19 13.49 5.06
CA ARG A 95 -10.63 13.70 5.23
C ARG A 95 -11.13 13.14 6.55
N THR A 96 -10.39 12.20 7.14
CA THR A 96 -10.68 11.63 8.44
C THR A 96 -9.98 12.39 9.56
N PRO A 97 -10.54 12.42 10.79
CA PRO A 97 -9.87 13.03 11.93
C PRO A 97 -8.50 12.38 12.20
N PHE A 98 -7.51 13.21 12.52
CA PHE A 98 -6.20 12.71 12.91
C PHE A 98 -6.27 11.95 14.24
N ARG A 99 -5.69 10.76 14.30
CA ARG A 99 -5.60 9.91 15.49
C ARG A 99 -4.17 9.44 15.65
N GLN A 100 -3.55 9.75 16.79
CA GLN A 100 -2.14 9.43 17.06
C GLN A 100 -1.87 7.92 16.97
N GLU A 101 -2.75 7.09 17.55
CA GLU A 101 -2.59 5.63 17.53
C GLU A 101 -2.61 5.03 16.10
N VAL A 102 -3.40 5.61 15.19
CA VAL A 102 -3.43 5.19 13.78
C VAL A 102 -2.14 5.59 13.10
N TRP A 103 -1.67 6.82 13.37
CA TRP A 103 -0.43 7.34 12.83
C TRP A 103 0.78 6.50 13.26
N ASP A 104 0.91 6.23 14.56
CA ASP A 104 2.04 5.51 15.11
C ASP A 104 2.20 4.15 14.41
N ARG A 105 1.12 3.36 14.35
CA ARG A 105 1.09 2.06 13.66
C ARG A 105 1.38 2.15 12.16
N LEU A 106 0.81 3.15 11.49
CA LEU A 106 0.98 3.32 10.05
C LEU A 106 2.42 3.71 9.71
N SER A 107 3.02 4.60 10.50
CA SER A 107 4.35 5.15 10.26
C SER A 107 5.49 4.13 10.43
N GLU A 108 5.29 3.08 11.22
CA GLU A 108 6.22 1.96 11.34
C GLU A 108 6.52 1.27 9.99
N GLY A 109 5.54 1.30 9.08
CA GLY A 109 5.63 0.74 7.74
C GLY A 109 6.27 1.66 6.71
N PHE A 110 6.73 2.84 7.10
CA PHE A 110 7.29 3.82 6.15
C PHE A 110 8.76 3.53 5.85
N ARG A 111 9.11 3.57 4.57
CA ARG A 111 10.49 3.54 4.09
C ARG A 111 10.67 4.60 3.02
N PHE A 112 11.89 5.08 2.86
CA PHE A 112 12.25 5.99 1.79
C PHE A 112 13.44 5.41 1.04
N VAL A 113 13.33 5.37 -0.28
CA VAL A 113 14.40 4.96 -1.18
C VAL A 113 14.80 6.16 -2.02
N GLN A 114 16.03 6.59 -1.81
CA GLN A 114 16.62 7.68 -2.56
C GLN A 114 17.18 7.16 -3.89
N GLY A 115 16.78 7.80 -4.98
CA GLY A 115 17.22 7.38 -6.31
C GLY A 115 16.74 8.23 -7.48
N SER A 116 17.33 7.98 -8.64
CA SER A 116 16.87 8.47 -9.94
C SER A 116 16.30 7.32 -10.75
N PHE A 117 15.48 7.64 -11.76
CA PHE A 117 14.81 6.62 -12.56
C PHE A 117 15.76 5.89 -13.51
N ASP A 118 16.88 6.51 -13.86
CA ASP A 118 17.92 6.00 -14.76
C ASP A 118 19.09 5.32 -14.03
N ASP A 119 19.05 5.22 -12.69
CA ASP A 119 20.12 4.60 -11.90
C ASP A 119 19.74 3.17 -11.50
N ASP A 120 20.52 2.20 -11.98
CA ASP A 120 20.25 0.80 -11.72
C ASP A 120 20.29 0.46 -10.24
N ALA A 121 21.30 1.00 -9.54
CA ALA A 121 21.50 0.74 -8.12
C ALA A 121 20.34 1.29 -7.27
N SER A 122 19.63 2.32 -7.75
CA SER A 122 18.44 2.83 -7.07
C SER A 122 17.30 1.82 -7.03
N PHE A 123 17.11 1.06 -8.10
CA PHE A 123 16.09 0.02 -8.17
C PHE A 123 16.51 -1.26 -7.46
N ASP A 124 17.80 -1.58 -7.42
CA ASP A 124 18.30 -2.69 -6.60
C ASP A 124 18.05 -2.42 -5.11
N ARG A 125 18.35 -1.20 -4.63
CA ARG A 125 18.00 -0.77 -3.27
C ARG A 125 16.50 -0.79 -3.00
N LEU A 126 15.68 -0.44 -3.98
CA LEU A 126 14.22 -0.54 -3.86
C LEU A 126 13.79 -1.99 -3.67
N ALA A 127 14.34 -2.92 -4.47
CA ALA A 127 14.05 -4.34 -4.36
C ALA A 127 14.47 -4.94 -3.02
N GLU A 128 15.67 -4.59 -2.54
CA GLU A 128 16.15 -4.98 -1.20
C GLU A 128 15.24 -4.44 -0.09
N THR A 129 14.82 -3.17 -0.21
CA THR A 129 13.91 -2.54 0.77
C THR A 129 12.57 -3.27 0.84
N LEU A 130 12.01 -3.66 -0.31
CA LEU A 130 10.74 -4.38 -0.38
C LEU A 130 10.87 -5.81 0.17
N THR A 131 11.96 -6.51 -0.17
CA THR A 131 12.24 -7.86 0.37
C THR A 131 12.40 -7.83 1.90
N LYS A 132 13.03 -6.78 2.43
CA LYS A 132 13.14 -6.56 3.87
C LYS A 132 11.77 -6.33 4.51
N LEU A 133 10.92 -5.51 3.90
CA LEU A 133 9.54 -5.28 4.37
C LEU A 133 8.69 -6.56 4.32
N ASP A 134 8.87 -7.41 3.32
CA ASP A 134 8.22 -8.71 3.23
C ASP A 134 8.57 -9.59 4.43
N THR A 135 9.83 -9.57 4.85
CA THR A 135 10.31 -10.36 5.98
C THR A 135 9.91 -9.74 7.33
N GLU A 136 10.04 -8.42 7.49
CA GLU A 136 9.81 -7.72 8.76
C GLU A 136 8.34 -7.47 9.08
N ARG A 137 7.52 -7.19 8.05
CA ARG A 137 6.10 -6.81 8.21
C ARG A 137 5.13 -7.82 7.60
N GLY A 138 5.61 -8.74 6.77
CA GLY A 138 4.75 -9.71 6.10
C GLY A 138 3.92 -9.09 4.98
N THR A 139 4.47 -8.13 4.20
CA THR A 139 3.79 -7.53 3.03
C THR A 139 3.43 -8.55 1.94
N GLY A 140 4.01 -9.75 1.98
CA GLY A 140 3.60 -10.90 1.18
C GLY A 140 4.01 -10.82 -0.29
N GLY A 141 5.02 -10.03 -0.63
CA GLY A 141 5.52 -9.84 -1.99
C GLY A 141 4.57 -9.06 -2.89
N ASN A 142 3.53 -8.44 -2.32
CA ASN A 142 2.48 -7.77 -3.04
C ASN A 142 2.77 -6.27 -3.15
N HIS A 143 2.98 -5.77 -4.36
CA HIS A 143 3.46 -4.41 -4.58
C HIS A 143 2.58 -3.61 -5.54
N ALA A 144 2.16 -2.43 -5.11
CA ALA A 144 1.57 -1.42 -5.98
C ALA A 144 2.56 -0.29 -6.22
N PHE A 145 2.89 -0.01 -7.48
CA PHE A 145 3.79 1.06 -7.89
C PHE A 145 2.98 2.22 -8.45
N TYR A 146 2.84 3.30 -7.68
CA TYR A 146 2.14 4.51 -8.08
C TYR A 146 3.10 5.48 -8.77
N LEU A 147 2.90 5.71 -10.06
CA LEU A 147 3.74 6.60 -10.87
C LEU A 147 3.22 8.04 -10.80
N SER A 148 3.44 8.72 -9.67
CA SER A 148 3.14 10.16 -9.51
C SER A 148 4.26 11.04 -10.10
N ILE A 149 4.63 10.75 -11.35
CA ILE A 149 5.77 11.35 -12.08
C ILE A 149 5.33 11.81 -13.48
N PRO A 150 6.11 12.66 -14.16
CA PRO A 150 5.80 13.08 -15.52
C PRO A 150 5.68 11.90 -16.51
N PRO A 151 4.79 11.95 -17.51
CA PRO A 151 4.53 10.81 -18.41
C PRO A 151 5.74 10.30 -19.20
N ASN A 152 6.69 11.17 -19.53
CA ASN A 152 7.92 10.81 -20.22
C ASN A 152 8.83 9.90 -19.37
N ALA A 153 8.64 9.83 -18.05
CA ALA A 153 9.41 8.97 -17.16
C ALA A 153 8.79 7.56 -17.00
N PHE A 154 7.55 7.33 -17.43
CA PHE A 154 6.89 6.02 -17.26
C PHE A 154 7.64 4.86 -17.92
N PRO A 155 8.12 4.97 -19.19
CA PRO A 155 8.83 3.85 -19.82
C PRO A 155 10.08 3.44 -19.03
N VAL A 156 10.88 4.42 -18.63
CA VAL A 156 12.13 4.21 -17.86
C VAL A 156 11.84 3.49 -16.55
N VAL A 157 10.83 3.92 -15.79
CA VAL A 157 10.49 3.26 -14.52
C VAL A 157 9.98 1.84 -14.75
N CYS A 158 9.14 1.60 -15.75
CA CYS A 158 8.65 0.26 -16.07
C CYS A 158 9.77 -0.70 -16.48
N GLU A 159 10.73 -0.23 -17.28
CA GLU A 159 11.91 -1.01 -17.66
C GLU A 159 12.75 -1.38 -16.43
N GLN A 160 12.95 -0.45 -15.52
CA GLN A 160 13.70 -0.71 -14.29
C GLN A 160 12.97 -1.65 -13.32
N LEU A 161 11.64 -1.54 -13.20
CA LEU A 161 10.84 -2.49 -12.43
C LEU A 161 10.96 -3.90 -13.00
N LYS A 162 11.02 -4.04 -14.33
CA LYS A 162 11.25 -5.34 -14.95
C LYS A 162 12.69 -5.83 -14.71
N ARG A 163 13.69 -4.98 -14.90
CA ARG A 163 15.11 -5.33 -14.73
C ARG A 163 15.44 -5.78 -13.31
N SER A 164 14.88 -5.12 -12.30
CA SER A 164 15.07 -5.43 -10.88
C SER A 164 14.23 -6.62 -10.38
N GLY A 165 13.44 -7.26 -11.25
CA GLY A 165 12.54 -8.35 -10.88
C GLY A 165 11.28 -7.92 -10.11
N LEU A 166 11.11 -6.62 -9.84
CA LEU A 166 9.97 -6.07 -9.12
C LEU A 166 8.63 -6.23 -9.85
N ALA A 167 8.67 -6.42 -11.17
CA ALA A 167 7.51 -6.69 -12.00
C ALA A 167 7.37 -8.18 -12.40
N ASP A 168 8.19 -9.08 -11.86
CA ASP A 168 8.13 -10.49 -12.22
C ASP A 168 6.92 -11.19 -11.60
N PRO A 169 6.21 -12.03 -12.38
CA PRO A 169 5.10 -12.80 -11.86
C PRO A 169 5.61 -13.97 -11.00
N GLU A 170 5.09 -14.07 -9.78
CA GLU A 170 5.34 -15.20 -8.88
C GLU A 170 4.02 -15.71 -8.29
N GLU A 171 3.94 -17.01 -8.04
CA GLU A 171 2.73 -17.62 -7.48
C GLU A 171 2.42 -17.04 -6.10
N GLY A 172 1.18 -16.58 -5.91
CA GLY A 172 0.74 -15.97 -4.65
C GLY A 172 1.15 -14.52 -4.45
N ARG A 173 1.86 -13.90 -5.40
CA ARG A 173 2.27 -12.49 -5.36
C ARG A 173 1.61 -11.71 -6.50
N TRP A 174 1.49 -10.39 -6.34
CA TRP A 174 1.10 -9.51 -7.43
C TRP A 174 1.93 -8.23 -7.44
N SER A 175 2.25 -7.78 -8.65
CA SER A 175 2.85 -6.48 -8.92
C SER A 175 1.93 -5.67 -9.83
N ARG A 176 1.54 -4.48 -9.40
CA ARG A 176 0.59 -3.61 -10.12
C ARG A 176 1.18 -2.23 -10.30
N VAL A 177 1.20 -1.73 -11.53
CA VAL A 177 1.58 -0.35 -11.82
C VAL A 177 0.30 0.49 -11.95
N VAL A 178 0.25 1.60 -11.23
CA VAL A 178 -0.84 2.57 -11.28
C VAL A 178 -0.31 3.84 -11.95
N ILE A 179 -0.95 4.22 -13.05
CA ILE A 179 -0.58 5.37 -13.87
C ILE A 179 -1.77 6.31 -13.94
N GLU A 180 -1.54 7.59 -13.65
CA GLU A 180 -2.56 8.62 -13.84
C GLU A 180 -2.71 8.98 -15.32
N LYS A 181 -3.94 9.28 -15.71
CA LYS A 181 -4.22 9.79 -17.04
C LYS A 181 -3.57 11.18 -17.24
N PRO A 182 -3.12 11.51 -18.45
CA PRO A 182 -2.72 12.88 -18.79
C PRO A 182 -3.89 13.87 -18.66
#